data_AF-A0AAP4UED6-F1
#
_entry.id   AF-A0AAP4UED6-F1
#
_cell.length_a   1.000
_cell.length_b   1.000
_cell.length_c   1.000
_cell.angle_alpha   90.00
_cell.angle_beta   90.00
_cell.angle_gamma   90.00
#
_symmetry.space_group_name_H-M   'P 1'
#
loop_
_entity.id
_entity.type
_entity.pdbx_description
1 polymer ?
#
loop_
_entity_poly.entity_id
_entity_poly.type
_entity_poly.pdbx_seq_one_letter_code
_entity_poly.pdbx_strand_id
1 'polypeptide(L)' 'MSKIFKMMHMLGLLSVGIGASLYLFTDFANEVSGMLLVASLIGVGLLIMAPYPVALVFDWAQKQNGDNASK' A
#
# COMPACT_ATOMS: atom_id res chain seq x y z
N MET A 1 17.52 -4.34 -5.47
CA MET A 1 16.48 -4.42 -4.43
C MET A 1 15.41 -3.32 -4.56
N SER A 2 15.74 -2.08 -4.93
CA SER A 2 14.82 -0.92 -4.84
C SER A 2 13.64 -0.86 -5.84
N LYS A 3 13.68 -1.60 -6.96
CA LYS A 3 12.62 -1.58 -7.99
C LYS A 3 11.42 -2.46 -7.63
N ILE A 4 11.63 -3.64 -7.05
CA ILE A 4 10.56 -4.59 -6.68
C ILE A 4 9.62 -3.98 -5.65
N PHE A 5 10.20 -3.38 -4.62
CA PHE A 5 9.47 -2.78 -3.51
C PHE A 5 8.64 -1.57 -3.95
N LYS A 6 9.20 -0.74 -4.85
CA LYS A 6 8.49 0.38 -5.48
C LYS A 6 7.36 -0.11 -6.40
N MET A 7 7.57 -1.22 -7.10
CA MET A 7 6.56 -1.83 -7.98
C MET A 7 5.40 -2.44 -7.17
N MET A 8 5.68 -3.12 -6.05
CA MET A 8 4.65 -3.64 -5.13
C MET A 8 3.78 -2.53 -4.54
N HIS A 9 4.41 -1.42 -4.13
CA HIS A 9 3.68 -0.27 -3.62
C HIS A 9 2.83 0.40 -4.71
N MET A 10 3.37 0.54 -5.92
CA MET A 10 2.64 1.10 -7.05
C MET A 10 1.45 0.22 -7.46
N LEU A 11 1.58 -1.11 -7.35
CA LEU A 11 0.52 -2.08 -7.60
C LEU A 11 -0.58 -2.00 -6.53
N GLY A 12 -0.21 -1.90 -5.25
CA GLY A 12 -1.16 -1.65 -4.16
C GLY A 12 -1.91 -0.33 -4.32
N LEU A 13 -1.21 0.74 -4.73
CA LEU A 13 -1.80 2.06 -4.95
C LEU A 13 -2.78 2.06 -6.15
N LEU A 14 -2.46 1.31 -7.21
CA LEU A 14 -3.36 1.09 -8.34
C LEU A 14 -4.63 0.33 -7.90
N SER A 15 -4.48 -0.70 -7.07
CA SER A 15 -5.61 -1.46 -6.52
C SER A 15 -6.52 -0.62 -5.62
N VAL A 16 -5.93 0.24 -4.78
CA VAL A 16 -6.69 1.19 -3.96
C VAL A 16 -7.39 2.23 -4.83
N GLY A 17 -6.74 2.73 -5.88
CA GLY A 17 -7.34 3.67 -6.83
C GLY A 17 -8.55 3.08 -7.57
N ILE A 18 -8.48 1.81 -7.97
CA ILE A 18 -9.61 1.09 -8.57
C ILE A 18 -10.74 0.90 -7.55
N GLY A 19 -10.43 0.47 -6.32
CA GLY A 19 -11.41 0.32 -5.25
C GLY A 19 -12.11 1.63 -4.88
N ALA A 20 -11.36 2.74 -4.79
CA ALA A 20 -11.90 4.06 -4.54
C ALA A 20 -12.76 4.58 -5.70
N SER A 21 -12.39 4.28 -6.95
CA SER A 21 -13.19 4.63 -8.12
C SER A 21 -14.52 3.86 -8.14
N LEU A 22 -14.49 2.56 -7.81
CA LEU A 22 -15.69 1.73 -7.63
C LEU A 22 -16.57 2.22 -6.47
N TYR A 23 -15.98 2.78 -5.41
CA TYR A 23 -16.72 3.36 -4.30
C TYR A 23 -17.42 4.68 -4.67
N LEU A 24 -16.75 5.55 -5.43
CA LEU A 24 -17.22 6.92 -5.70
C LEU A 24 -18.08 7.06 -6.96
N PHE A 25 -17.85 6.24 -7.99
CA PHE A 25 -18.49 6.37 -9.31
C PHE A 25 -19.57 5.31 -9.57
N THR A 26 -19.91 4.48 -8.59
CA THR A 26 -20.69 3.28 -8.85
C THR A 26 -21.65 2.98 -7.69
N ASP A 27 -22.92 2.72 -8.03
CA ASP A 27 -23.97 2.32 -7.07
C ASP A 27 -23.77 0.90 -6.50
N PHE A 28 -22.77 0.13 -6.96
CA PHE A 28 -22.44 -1.16 -6.36
C PHE A 28 -22.10 -1.03 -4.86
N ALA A 29 -21.58 0.11 -4.40
CA ALA A 29 -21.34 0.34 -2.97
C ALA A 29 -22.63 0.59 -2.16
N ASN A 30 -23.79 0.76 -2.82
CA ASN A 30 -25.07 1.06 -2.18
C ASN A 30 -25.76 -0.20 -1.63
N GLU A 31 -25.44 -1.38 -2.18
CA GLU A 31 -25.82 -2.67 -1.61
C GLU A 31 -24.77 -3.16 -0.59
N VAL A 32 -25.22 -3.79 0.51
CA VAL A 32 -24.35 -4.30 1.58
C VAL A 32 -23.27 -5.26 1.04
N SER A 33 -23.63 -6.09 0.06
CA SER A 33 -22.71 -7.05 -0.57
C SER A 33 -21.60 -6.35 -1.36
N GLY A 34 -21.95 -5.33 -2.15
CA GLY A 34 -20.98 -4.57 -2.92
C GLY A 34 -20.12 -3.65 -2.04
N MET A 35 -20.68 -3.12 -0.95
CA MET A 35 -19.92 -2.37 0.06
C MET A 35 -18.83 -3.24 0.71
N LEU A 36 -19.14 -4.49 1.07
CA LEU A 36 -18.17 -5.44 1.61
C LEU A 36 -17.07 -5.78 0.59
N LEU A 37 -17.44 -5.95 -0.68
CA LEU A 37 -16.49 -6.23 -1.75
C LEU A 37 -15.52 -5.07 -1.97
N VAL A 38 -16.04 -3.83 -2.05
CA VAL A 38 -15.24 -2.62 -2.21
C VAL A 38 -14.33 -2.38 -1.00
N ALA A 39 -14.86 -2.53 0.22
CA ALA A 39 -14.07 -2.38 1.45
C ALA A 39 -12.96 -3.43 1.55
N SER A 40 -13.24 -4.68 1.18
CA SER A 40 -12.23 -5.75 1.15
C SER A 40 -11.16 -5.49 0.11
N LEU A 41 -11.54 -5.01 -1.08
CA LEU A 41 -10.61 -4.69 -2.16
C LEU A 41 -9.66 -3.54 -1.78
N ILE A 42 -10.21 -2.49 -1.16
CA ILE A 42 -9.43 -1.36 -0.64
C ILE A 42 -8.52 -1.81 0.51
N GLY A 43 -9.07 -2.58 1.46
CA GLY A 43 -8.34 -3.08 2.62
C GLY A 43 -7.16 -3.97 2.25
N VAL A 44 -7.34 -4.90 1.32
CA VAL A 44 -6.27 -5.76 0.79
C VAL A 44 -5.24 -4.93 0.01
N GLY A 45 -5.68 -3.94 -0.77
CA GLY A 45 -4.78 -3.01 -1.47
C GLY A 45 -3.87 -2.24 -0.50
N LEU A 46 -4.42 -1.74 0.61
CA LEU A 46 -3.67 -1.08 1.67
C LEU A 46 -2.73 -2.03 2.41
N LEU A 47 -3.15 -3.28 2.66
CA LEU A 47 -2.32 -4.30 3.28
C LEU A 47 -1.06 -4.61 2.46
N ILE A 48 -1.21 -4.72 1.13
CA ILE A 48 -0.10 -4.93 0.19
C ILE A 48 0.79 -3.69 0.10
N MET A 49 0.24 -2.50 0.33
CA MET A 49 0.96 -1.22 0.33
C MET A 49 1.81 -1.01 1.60
N ALA A 50 1.39 -1.56 2.76
CA ALA A 50 2.01 -1.38 4.07
C ALA A 50 3.49 -1.83 4.23
N PRO A 51 3.96 -2.98 3.70
CA PRO A 51 5.32 -3.44 3.95
C PRO A 51 6.41 -2.56 3.30
N TYR A 52 6.07 -1.80 2.26
CA TYR A 52 7.05 -0.94 1.57
C TYR A 52 7.57 0.23 2.41
N PRO A 53 6.72 1.14 2.93
CA PRO A 53 7.19 2.25 3.76
C PRO A 53 7.86 1.74 5.04
N VAL A 54 7.36 0.65 5.62
CA VAL A 54 7.98 0.01 6.80
C VAL A 54 9.41 -0.42 6.49
N ALA A 55 9.63 -1.16 5.40
CA ALA A 55 10.97 -1.57 4.99
C ALA A 55 11.91 -0.38 4.70
N LEU A 56 11.36 0.72 4.15
CA LEU A 56 12.11 1.95 3.85
C LEU A 56 12.59 2.66 5.13
N VAL A 57 11.76 2.71 6.16
CA VAL A 57 12.12 3.25 7.48
C VAL A 57 13.19 2.39 8.14
N PHE A 58 13.08 1.06 8.07
CA PHE A 58 14.10 0.16 8.60
C PHE A 58 15.45 0.30 7.87
N ASP A 59 15.46 0.39 6.53
CA ASP A 59 16.67 0.58 5.74
C ASP A 59 17.34 1.93 6.04
N TRP A 60 16.54 2.98 6.26
CA TRP A 60 17.03 4.30 6.70
C TRP A 60 17.63 4.27 8.12
N ALA A 61 17.02 3.51 9.04
CA ALA A 61 17.52 3.36 10.41
C ALA A 61 18.84 2.55 10.46
N GLN A 62 18.96 1.46 9.68
CA GLN A 62 20.22 0.70 9.59
C GLN A 62 21.36 1.53 9.02
N LYS A 63 21.10 2.38 8.01
CA LYS A 63 22.13 3.25 7.41
C LYS A 63 22.70 4.27 8.40
N GLN A 64 21.88 4.80 9.31
CA GLN A 64 22.37 5.71 10.36
C GLN A 64 23.29 5.02 11.37
N ASN A 65 23.04 3.75 11.71
CA ASN A 65 23.91 3.02 12.63
C ASN A 65 25.26 2.66 11.98
N GLY A 66 25.30 2.47 10.66
CA GLY A 66 26.55 2.26 9.92
C GLY A 66 27.40 3.53 9.75
N ASP A 67 26.78 4.70 9.62
CA ASP A 67 27.47 5.99 9.44
C ASP A 67 28.08 6.51 10.76
N ASN A 68 27.45 6.22 11.91
CA ASN A 68 27.96 6.61 13.23
C ASN A 68 29.12 5.73 13.76
N ALA A 69 29.42 4.60 13.12
CA ALA A 69 30.54 3.73 13.52
C ALA A 69 31.89 4.10 12.85
N SER A 70 31.88 5.11 11.96
CA SER A 70 33.07 5.59 11.22
C SER A 70 33.50 7.01 11.60
N LYS A 71 32.99 7.56 12.72
CA LYS A 71 33.45 8.83 13.30
C LYS A 71 34.15 8.62 14.63
#